data_AF-A0A1S4EPS7-F1
#
_entry.id   AF-A0A1S4EPS7-F1
#
_cell.length_a   1.000
_cell.length_b   1.000
_cell.length_c   1.000
_cell.angle_alpha   90.00
_cell.angle_beta   90.00
_cell.angle_gamma   90.00
#
_symmetry.space_group_name_H-M   'P 1'
#
loop_
_entity.id
_entity.type
_entity.pdbx_description
1 polymer ?
#
loop_
_entity_poly.entity_id
_entity_poly.type
_entity_poly.pdbx_seq_one_letter_code
_entity_poly.pdbx_strand_id
1 'polypeptide(L)'
;MVQPKNSMYVILLDISGEWKGITAGGCPNYPATYPNNPRYQVTLDSRQSMDNTLLVFLKGPKQYSLGVKISCVRLDDETATAPFKTKDSGAYRSGFVAVEMDNLPSGTYEIMPSTFSPQQEGPFFLELKSSCSITISRIR
;
A
#
# COMPACT_ATOMS: atom_id res chain seq x y z
N MET A 1 -28.90 -15.66 12.45
CA MET A 1 -27.78 -16.40 11.84
C MET A 1 -27.33 -15.59 10.63
N VAL A 2 -26.30 -14.75 10.79
CA VAL A 2 -25.81 -13.91 9.69
C VAL A 2 -24.97 -14.80 8.78
N GLN A 3 -25.46 -15.05 7.58
CA GLN A 3 -24.69 -15.71 6.53
C GLN A 3 -23.42 -14.86 6.26
N PRO A 4 -22.22 -15.45 6.12
CA PRO A 4 -21.07 -14.68 5.74
C PRO A 4 -21.34 -14.09 4.35
N LYS A 5 -21.29 -12.74 4.23
CA LYS A 5 -21.21 -12.10 2.91
C LYS A 5 -20.03 -12.75 2.19
N ASN A 6 -20.28 -13.29 0.99
CA ASN A 6 -19.23 -13.74 0.08
C ASN A 6 -18.10 -12.69 0.10
N SER A 7 -16.89 -13.09 0.52
CA SER A 7 -15.77 -12.16 0.59
C SER A 7 -15.46 -11.69 -0.83
N MET A 8 -15.66 -10.39 -1.10
CA MET A 8 -15.26 -9.74 -2.35
C MET A 8 -13.75 -9.85 -2.63
N TYR A 9 -12.97 -10.18 -1.60
CA TYR A 9 -11.54 -10.40 -1.67
C TYR A 9 -11.25 -11.90 -1.79
N VAL A 10 -10.56 -12.26 -2.87
CA VAL A 10 -10.14 -13.65 -3.15
C VAL A 10 -8.70 -13.90 -2.71
N ILE A 11 -7.89 -12.86 -2.55
CA ILE A 11 -6.51 -12.95 -2.07
C ILE A 11 -6.33 -12.16 -0.77
N LEU A 12 -5.58 -12.76 0.17
CA LEU A 12 -5.08 -12.14 1.40
C LEU A 12 -3.58 -12.39 1.47
N LEU A 13 -2.79 -11.33 1.66
CA LEU A 13 -1.33 -11.42 1.73
C LEU A 13 -0.76 -10.56 2.84
N ASP A 14 0.01 -11.18 3.74
CA ASP A 14 0.68 -10.52 4.84
C ASP A 14 2.18 -10.39 4.57
N ILE A 15 2.70 -9.17 4.71
CA ILE A 15 4.11 -8.84 4.55
C ILE A 15 4.63 -8.21 5.83
N SER A 16 5.72 -8.76 6.36
CA SER A 16 6.46 -8.15 7.47
C SER A 16 7.56 -7.24 6.92
N GLY A 17 7.73 -6.07 7.53
CA GLY A 17 8.79 -5.11 7.19
C GLY A 17 9.26 -4.33 8.40
N GLU A 18 10.23 -3.44 8.21
CA GLU A 18 10.70 -2.52 9.24
C GLU A 18 11.16 -1.19 8.65
N TRP A 19 10.98 -0.12 9.43
CA TRP A 19 11.70 1.14 9.24
C TRP A 19 13.00 1.05 10.04
N LYS A 20 14.16 1.21 9.38
CA LYS A 20 15.46 1.09 10.04
C LYS A 20 16.55 1.87 9.31
N GLY A 21 17.38 2.60 10.07
CA GLY A 21 18.42 3.45 9.52
C GLY A 21 17.84 4.41 8.47
N ILE A 22 18.39 4.36 7.25
CA ILE A 22 17.97 5.28 6.17
C ILE A 22 16.51 5.09 5.76
N THR A 23 15.89 3.93 5.99
CA THR A 23 14.50 3.68 5.59
C THR A 23 13.47 4.23 6.59
N ALA A 24 13.91 4.69 7.77
CA ALA A 24 13.06 5.44 8.69
C ALA A 24 12.93 6.91 8.22
N GLY A 25 12.32 7.10 7.05
CA GLY A 25 12.38 8.34 6.28
C GLY A 25 11.40 9.44 6.72
N GLY A 26 10.42 9.12 7.54
CA GLY A 26 9.35 10.06 7.95
C GLY A 26 8.32 10.28 6.84
N CYS A 27 7.51 11.34 6.94
CA CYS A 27 6.45 11.69 5.99
C CYS A 27 6.89 12.71 4.91
N PRO A 28 6.02 13.13 3.95
CA PRO A 28 6.37 14.08 2.90
C PRO A 28 6.93 15.43 3.35
N ASN A 29 6.70 15.82 4.61
CA ASN A 29 7.26 17.03 5.21
C ASN A 29 8.80 16.96 5.34
N TYR A 30 9.39 15.78 5.17
CA TYR A 30 10.84 15.54 5.23
C TYR A 30 11.36 15.08 3.86
N PRO A 31 11.38 15.95 2.83
CA PRO A 31 11.62 15.57 1.44
C PRO A 31 13.00 14.94 1.18
N ALA A 32 14.00 15.23 2.02
CA ALA A 32 15.34 14.64 1.90
C ALA A 32 15.39 13.15 2.28
N THR A 33 14.51 12.71 3.19
CA THR A 33 14.52 11.34 3.73
C THR A 33 13.28 10.54 3.35
N TYR A 34 12.16 11.20 3.05
CA TYR A 34 10.90 10.58 2.64
C TYR A 34 11.05 9.55 1.50
N PRO A 35 11.85 9.82 0.43
CA PRO A 35 12.03 8.86 -0.65
C PRO A 35 12.71 7.56 -0.22
N ASN A 36 13.36 7.53 0.94
CA ASN A 36 14.09 6.36 1.43
C ASN A 36 13.21 5.31 2.11
N ASN A 37 11.96 5.64 2.44
CA ASN A 37 11.03 4.70 3.06
C ASN A 37 10.93 3.39 2.26
N PRO A 38 10.61 2.25 2.91
CA PRO A 38 10.44 0.97 2.24
C PRO A 38 9.39 1.05 1.13
N ARG A 39 9.59 0.30 0.05
CA ARG A 39 8.67 0.31 -1.10
C ARG A 39 8.39 -1.10 -1.59
N TYR A 40 7.14 -1.33 -1.91
CA TYR A 40 6.65 -2.61 -2.41
C TYR A 40 5.93 -2.40 -3.72
N GLN A 41 6.26 -3.19 -4.74
CA GLN A 41 5.50 -3.23 -5.98
C GLN A 41 4.49 -4.36 -5.92
N VAL A 42 3.22 -4.03 -6.10
CA VAL A 42 2.12 -4.98 -6.25
C VAL A 42 1.62 -4.95 -7.68
N THR A 43 1.50 -6.12 -8.31
CA THR A 43 0.91 -6.24 -9.65
C THR A 43 -0.44 -6.93 -9.53
N LEU A 44 -1.49 -6.28 -10.03
CA LEU A 44 -2.83 -6.83 -10.16
C LEU A 44 -2.94 -7.57 -11.49
N ASP A 45 -3.20 -8.88 -11.46
CA ASP A 45 -3.35 -9.71 -12.64
C ASP A 45 -4.80 -10.22 -12.75
N SER A 46 -5.56 -9.60 -13.66
CA SER A 46 -6.98 -9.91 -13.88
C SER A 46 -7.42 -9.85 -15.33
N ARG A 47 -6.58 -10.35 -16.27
CA ARG A 47 -6.91 -10.41 -17.71
C ARG A 47 -7.46 -9.08 -18.28
N GLN A 48 -6.87 -7.94 -17.88
CA GLN A 48 -7.26 -6.58 -18.30
C GLN A 48 -8.62 -6.09 -17.77
N SER A 49 -9.02 -6.51 -16.56
CA SER A 49 -10.16 -5.91 -15.86
C SER A 49 -9.80 -4.50 -15.36
N MET A 50 -10.80 -3.60 -15.38
CA MET A 50 -10.69 -2.21 -14.92
C MET A 50 -11.35 -1.97 -13.56
N ASP A 51 -11.96 -3.00 -12.98
CA ASP A 51 -12.85 -2.93 -11.81
C ASP A 51 -12.28 -3.66 -10.57
N ASN A 52 -10.96 -3.79 -10.47
CA ASN A 52 -10.34 -4.48 -9.34
C ASN A 52 -10.40 -3.62 -8.07
N THR A 53 -10.45 -4.27 -6.91
CA THR A 53 -10.32 -3.64 -5.59
C THR A 53 -9.03 -4.11 -4.92
N LEU A 54 -8.31 -3.17 -4.30
CA LEU A 54 -7.18 -3.43 -3.42
C LEU A 54 -7.37 -2.70 -2.09
N LEU A 55 -7.34 -3.44 -1.00
CA LEU A 55 -7.38 -2.93 0.36
C LEU A 55 -6.04 -3.16 1.04
N VAL A 56 -5.44 -2.09 1.53
CA VAL A 56 -4.12 -2.08 2.16
C VAL A 56 -4.25 -1.70 3.62
N PHE A 57 -3.85 -2.58 4.52
CA PHE A 57 -3.69 -2.28 5.94
C PHE A 57 -2.22 -2.11 6.26
N LEU A 58 -1.89 -1.07 7.02
CA LEU A 58 -0.57 -0.91 7.64
C LEU A 58 -0.75 -0.92 9.16
N LYS A 59 -0.08 -1.86 9.82
CA LYS A 59 0.00 -1.99 11.28
C LYS A 59 1.43 -1.75 11.74
N GLY A 60 1.62 -1.02 12.83
CA GLY A 60 2.95 -0.76 13.39
C GLY A 60 2.88 -0.40 14.88
N PRO A 61 3.97 0.10 15.48
CA PRO A 61 4.01 0.44 16.89
C PRO A 61 3.01 1.55 17.21
N LYS A 62 2.23 1.39 18.30
CA LYS A 62 1.17 2.33 18.67
C LYS A 62 1.68 3.75 18.92
N GLN A 63 2.92 3.89 19.38
CA GLN A 63 3.54 5.20 19.61
C GLN A 63 3.85 5.97 18.32
N TYR A 64 3.82 5.32 17.15
CA TYR A 64 4.08 5.98 15.87
C TYR A 64 2.79 6.28 15.12
N SER A 65 2.73 7.49 14.57
CA SER A 65 1.71 7.87 13.60
C SER A 65 2.15 7.38 12.23
N LEU A 66 1.30 6.59 11.56
CA LEU A 66 1.60 5.86 10.33
C LEU A 66 0.82 6.43 9.16
N GLY A 67 1.37 6.27 7.96
CA GLY A 67 0.72 6.62 6.70
C GLY A 67 1.21 5.75 5.54
N VAL A 68 0.35 5.58 4.54
CA VAL A 68 0.65 4.82 3.32
C VAL A 68 0.45 5.72 2.11
N LYS A 69 1.41 5.69 1.18
CA LYS A 69 1.26 6.24 -0.17
C LYS A 69 1.18 5.10 -1.17
N ILE A 70 0.24 5.17 -2.11
CA ILE A 70 0.07 4.23 -3.21
C ILE A 70 0.17 5.00 -4.52
N SER A 71 1.04 4.59 -5.45
CA SER A 71 1.21 5.24 -6.75
C SER A 71 1.05 4.25 -7.89
N CYS A 72 0.41 4.67 -8.98
CA CYS A 72 0.37 3.88 -10.20
C CYS A 72 1.74 3.93 -10.89
N VAL A 73 2.34 2.78 -11.16
CA VAL A 73 3.63 2.68 -11.86
C VAL A 73 3.40 2.46 -13.35
N ARG A 74 2.56 1.48 -13.69
CA ARG A 74 2.22 1.13 -15.08
C ARG A 74 0.88 0.42 -15.12
N LEU A 75 0.10 0.65 -16.17
CA LEU A 75 -1.08 -0.15 -16.50
C LEU A 75 -0.74 -1.20 -17.55
N ASP A 76 -1.45 -2.33 -17.52
CA ASP A 76 -1.25 -3.36 -18.56
C ASP A 76 -1.82 -2.91 -19.92
N ASP A 77 -2.89 -2.11 -19.92
CA ASP A 77 -3.35 -1.38 -21.11
C ASP A 77 -2.59 -0.06 -21.23
N GLU A 78 -1.64 -0.01 -22.18
CA GLU A 78 -0.82 1.18 -22.45
C GLU A 78 -1.62 2.36 -23.03
N THR A 79 -2.83 2.11 -23.53
CA THR A 79 -3.72 3.16 -24.06
C THR A 79 -4.60 3.78 -22.96
N ALA A 80 -4.74 3.10 -21.82
CA ALA A 80 -5.52 3.58 -20.70
C ALA A 80 -4.78 4.69 -19.92
N THR A 81 -5.54 5.70 -19.47
CA THR A 81 -5.02 6.70 -18.54
C THR A 81 -5.22 6.23 -17.11
N ALA A 82 -4.17 6.27 -16.29
CA ALA A 82 -4.25 5.92 -14.88
C ALA A 82 -5.34 6.75 -14.17
N PRO A 83 -6.28 6.12 -13.43
CA PRO A 83 -7.35 6.83 -12.74
C PRO A 83 -6.83 7.78 -11.65
N PHE A 84 -5.60 7.53 -11.18
CA PHE A 84 -4.85 8.40 -10.28
C PHE A 84 -3.36 8.24 -10.53
N LYS A 85 -2.59 9.30 -10.20
CA LYS A 85 -1.12 9.18 -10.09
C LYS A 85 -0.73 8.62 -8.73
N THR A 86 -1.34 9.14 -7.67
CA THR A 86 -1.07 8.77 -6.28
C THR A 86 -2.34 8.88 -5.44
N LYS A 87 -2.48 7.99 -4.47
CA LYS A 87 -3.46 8.02 -3.38
C LYS A 87 -2.73 7.80 -2.05
N ASP A 88 -3.24 8.34 -0.96
CA ASP A 88 -2.66 8.13 0.37
C ASP A 88 -3.74 7.80 1.41
N SER A 89 -3.30 7.38 2.60
CA SER A 89 -4.17 7.04 3.73
C SER A 89 -4.85 8.24 4.40
N GLY A 90 -4.61 9.46 3.92
CA GLY A 90 -5.00 10.70 4.57
C GLY A 90 -4.10 11.03 5.76
N ALA A 91 -4.68 11.68 6.76
CA ALA A 91 -3.95 12.10 7.95
C ALA A 91 -3.39 10.88 8.70
N TYR A 92 -2.12 10.97 9.13
CA TYR A 92 -1.42 9.88 9.80
C TYR A 92 -2.16 9.48 11.09
N ARG A 93 -2.15 8.19 11.43
CA ARG A 93 -2.86 7.65 12.60
C ARG A 93 -1.95 6.74 13.42
N SER A 94 -2.15 6.74 14.72
CA SER A 94 -1.39 5.93 15.67
C SER A 94 -1.59 4.42 15.41
N GLY A 95 -0.49 3.70 15.16
CA GLY A 95 -0.43 2.23 15.10
C GLY A 95 -1.12 1.54 13.91
N PHE A 96 -2.08 2.19 13.23
CA PHE A 96 -2.86 1.56 12.17
C PHE A 96 -3.45 2.57 11.17
N VAL A 97 -3.36 2.23 9.88
CA VAL A 97 -4.12 2.89 8.80
C VAL A 97 -4.62 1.85 7.80
N ALA A 98 -5.71 2.17 7.09
CA ALA A 98 -6.26 1.36 6.00
C ALA A 98 -6.51 2.24 4.78
N VAL A 99 -6.26 1.70 3.58
CA VAL A 99 -6.54 2.37 2.30
C VAL A 99 -7.29 1.40 1.40
N GLU A 100 -8.53 1.73 1.06
CA GLU A 100 -9.32 1.00 0.06
C GLU A 100 -9.25 1.71 -1.28
N MET A 101 -9.08 0.94 -2.35
CA MET A 101 -9.04 1.41 -3.72
C MET A 101 -9.91 0.54 -4.60
N ASP A 102 -10.92 1.13 -5.22
CA ASP A 102 -11.82 0.49 -6.15
C ASP A 102 -11.55 0.95 -7.58
N ASN A 103 -12.10 0.23 -8.54
CA ASN A 103 -11.99 0.53 -9.98
C ASN A 103 -10.53 0.65 -10.42
N LEU A 104 -9.69 -0.28 -9.94
CA LEU A 104 -8.29 -0.37 -10.32
C LEU A 104 -8.13 -1.17 -11.61
N PRO A 105 -7.48 -0.59 -12.63
CA PRO A 105 -6.98 -1.35 -13.77
C PRO A 105 -5.94 -2.41 -13.37
N SER A 106 -5.88 -3.50 -14.13
CA SER A 106 -4.71 -4.40 -14.09
C SER A 106 -3.42 -3.61 -14.37
N GLY A 107 -2.36 -3.93 -13.65
CA GLY A 107 -1.11 -3.19 -13.71
C GLY A 107 -0.31 -3.23 -12.42
N THR A 108 0.77 -2.46 -12.39
CA THR A 108 1.72 -2.38 -11.28
C THR A 108 1.55 -1.08 -10.49
N TYR A 109 1.47 -1.22 -9.18
CA TYR A 109 1.35 -0.13 -8.21
C TYR A 109 2.47 -0.22 -7.18
N GLU A 110 2.90 0.94 -6.67
CA GLU A 110 3.90 1.05 -5.60
C GLU A 110 3.21 1.44 -4.29
N ILE A 111 3.41 0.64 -3.23
CA ILE A 111 2.98 0.92 -1.86
C ILE A 111 4.21 1.34 -1.04
N MET A 112 4.13 2.50 -0.40
CA MET A 112 5.19 3.06 0.43
C MET A 112 4.65 3.38 1.83
N PRO A 113 4.89 2.49 2.83
CA PRO A 113 4.57 2.76 4.23
C PRO A 113 5.60 3.72 4.85
N SER A 114 5.13 4.60 5.73
CA SER A 114 5.98 5.57 6.42
C SER A 114 5.44 5.92 7.80
N THR A 115 6.35 6.29 8.70
CA THR A 115 6.02 6.98 9.95
C THR A 115 5.88 8.49 9.70
N PHE A 116 5.27 9.22 10.64
CA PHE A 116 5.12 10.67 10.52
C PHE A 116 6.47 11.38 10.62
N SER A 117 7.27 11.02 11.62
CA SER A 117 8.60 11.60 11.85
C SER A 117 9.70 10.64 11.38
N PRO A 118 10.83 11.14 10.87
CA PRO A 118 11.99 10.32 10.52
C PRO A 118 12.62 9.70 11.78
N GLN A 119 13.51 8.72 11.57
CA GLN A 119 14.26 8.01 12.61
C GLN A 119 13.40 7.21 13.60
N GLN A 120 12.10 7.06 13.32
CA GLN A 120 11.22 6.16 14.06
C GLN A 120 11.41 4.74 13.54
N GLU A 121 12.34 4.01 14.16
CA GLU A 121 12.66 2.64 13.79
C GLU A 121 11.70 1.63 14.43
N GLY A 122 11.33 0.61 13.69
CA GLY A 122 10.49 -0.47 14.22
C GLY A 122 9.82 -1.32 13.16
N PRO A 123 9.25 -2.46 13.58
CA PRO A 123 8.57 -3.38 12.68
C PRO A 123 7.22 -2.83 12.22
N PHE A 124 6.77 -3.25 11.05
CA PHE A 124 5.40 -3.06 10.58
C PHE A 124 4.91 -4.29 9.84
N PHE A 125 3.59 -4.37 9.70
CA PHE A 125 2.90 -5.37 8.89
C PHE A 125 2.05 -4.67 7.83
N LEU A 126 2.21 -5.09 6.59
CA LEU A 126 1.29 -4.78 5.49
C LEU A 126 0.39 -5.99 5.26
N GLU A 127 -0.92 -5.80 5.34
CA GLU A 127 -1.92 -6.82 4.97
C GLU A 127 -2.67 -6.30 3.74
N LEU A 128 -2.57 -7.05 2.64
CA LEU A 128 -3.21 -6.73 1.36
C LEU A 128 -4.39 -7.67 1.12
N LYS A 129 -5.53 -7.10 0.73
CA LYS A 129 -6.69 -7.85 0.25
C LYS A 129 -7.02 -7.41 -1.16
N SER A 130 -7.20 -8.36 -2.07
CA SER A 130 -7.52 -8.03 -3.46
C SER A 130 -8.67 -8.87 -4.01
N SER A 131 -9.46 -8.26 -4.89
CA SER A 131 -10.49 -8.94 -5.67
C SER A 131 -9.93 -9.77 -6.83
N CYS A 132 -8.62 -9.69 -7.10
CA CYS A 132 -7.94 -10.47 -8.13
C CYS A 132 -6.61 -11.06 -7.64
N SER A 133 -5.95 -11.81 -8.52
CA SER A 133 -4.63 -12.37 -8.24
C SER A 133 -3.60 -11.25 -8.17
N ILE A 134 -2.71 -11.32 -7.19
CA ILE A 134 -1.64 -10.33 -7.02
C ILE A 134 -0.28 -10.99 -6.87
N THR A 135 0.74 -10.31 -7.37
CA THR A 135 2.14 -10.60 -7.02
C THR A 135 2.73 -9.39 -6.30
N ILE A 136 3.68 -9.62 -5.38
CA ILE A 136 4.36 -8.55 -4.66
C ILE A 136 5.87 -8.77 -4.63
N SER A 137 6.62 -7.67 -4.69
CA SER A 137 8.05 -7.66 -4.42
C SER A 137 8.43 -6.42 -3.62
N ARG A 138 9.44 -6.53 -2.77
CA ARG A 138 10.07 -5.38 -2.12
C ARG A 138 11.13 -4.82 -3.06
N ILE A 139 11.05 -3.52 -3.35
CA ILE A 139 11.99 -2.83 -4.25
C ILE A 139 12.94 -1.88 -3.50
N ARG A 140 12.67 -1.60 -2.22
CA ARG A 140 13.54 -0.86 -1.29
C ARG A 140 13.25 -1.23 0.16
#